data_AF-A0A175QQP4-F1
#
_entry.id   AF-A0A175QQP4-F1
#
_cell.length_a   1.000
_cell.length_b   1.000
_cell.length_c   1.000
_cell.angle_alpha   90.00
_cell.angle_beta   90.00
_cell.angle_gamma   90.00
#
_symmetry.space_group_name_H-M   'P 1'
#
loop_
_entity.id
_entity.type
_entity.pdbx_description
1 polymer ?
#
loop_
_entity_poly.entity_id
_entity_poly.type
_entity_poly.pdbx_seq_one_letter_code
_entity_poly.pdbx_strand_id
1 'polypeptide(L)'
;MSDLEAEHEAWKALRREALTAPDGWLNIIGRYPLEGGNVSVGRAENNDIVLSAGPDRVGHLVQDEEGQVTFEPADGSEPLRLALSKSQPPRFTSGHLLLEVMTINGENALRVRDTQSAAPAALGALRSFPFDPSWRLTADWVRLDQAHRLEIDTSRSIRTEVEATHKAVFTRDGQRFELLATHGSAERPQFVFRDETARTGETYAAARFL
;
A
#
# COMPACT_ATOMS: atom_id res chain seq x y z
N MET A 1 -14.62 6.88 -29.28
CA MET A 1 -14.32 6.68 -27.84
C MET A 1 -15.46 7.32 -27.08
N SER A 2 -16.16 6.55 -26.24
CA SER A 2 -17.16 7.13 -25.33
C SER A 2 -16.44 7.88 -24.20
N ASP A 3 -17.12 8.78 -23.51
CA ASP A 3 -16.54 9.49 -22.35
C ASP A 3 -16.04 8.50 -21.28
N LEU A 4 -16.74 7.38 -21.09
CA LEU A 4 -16.34 6.33 -20.13
C LEU A 4 -15.07 5.58 -20.53
N GLU A 5 -14.90 5.31 -21.82
CA GLU A 5 -13.69 4.68 -22.32
C GLU A 5 -12.49 5.63 -22.17
N ALA A 6 -12.71 6.92 -22.42
CA ALA A 6 -11.71 7.96 -22.20
C ALA A 6 -11.31 8.09 -20.71
N GLU A 7 -12.30 8.08 -19.81
CA GLU A 7 -12.09 8.08 -18.35
C GLU A 7 -11.30 6.85 -17.90
N HIS A 8 -11.61 5.67 -18.44
CA HIS A 8 -10.90 4.43 -18.12
C HIS A 8 -9.43 4.45 -18.59
N GLU A 9 -9.16 4.93 -19.81
CA GLU A 9 -7.79 5.07 -20.29
C GLU A 9 -7.01 6.15 -19.53
N ALA A 10 -7.66 7.26 -19.15
CA ALA A 10 -7.06 8.26 -18.27
C ALA A 10 -6.72 7.68 -16.89
N TRP A 11 -7.61 6.89 -16.29
CA TRP A 11 -7.34 6.19 -15.03
C TRP A 11 -6.16 5.22 -15.15
N LYS A 12 -6.06 4.45 -16.24
CA LYS A 12 -4.90 3.56 -16.50
C LYS A 12 -3.60 4.34 -16.61
N ALA A 13 -3.61 5.49 -17.29
CA ALA A 13 -2.44 6.35 -17.42
C ALA A 13 -2.00 6.89 -16.05
N LEU A 14 -2.93 7.43 -15.25
CA LEU A 14 -2.67 7.90 -13.89
C LEU A 14 -2.14 6.79 -12.99
N ARG A 15 -2.72 5.59 -13.10
CA ARG A 15 -2.26 4.42 -12.34
C ARG A 15 -0.82 4.06 -12.68
N ARG A 16 -0.47 4.06 -13.96
CA ARG A 16 0.91 3.81 -14.43
C ARG A 16 1.86 4.88 -13.91
N GLU A 17 1.51 6.16 -14.06
CA GLU A 17 2.32 7.27 -13.56
C GLU A 17 2.60 7.13 -12.05
N ALA A 18 1.57 6.85 -11.25
CA ALA A 18 1.71 6.64 -9.81
C ALA A 18 2.54 5.38 -9.44
N LEU A 19 2.54 4.35 -10.28
CA LEU A 19 3.39 3.16 -10.08
C LEU A 19 4.86 3.48 -10.34
N THR A 20 5.14 4.28 -11.36
CA THR A 20 6.48 4.58 -11.88
C THR A 20 7.09 5.88 -11.34
N ALA A 21 6.34 6.67 -10.58
CA ALA A 21 6.83 7.89 -9.96
C ALA A 21 8.06 7.64 -9.06
N PRO A 22 8.91 8.64 -8.79
CA PRO A 22 10.08 8.48 -7.91
C PRO A 22 9.74 7.93 -6.52
N ASP A 23 8.59 8.27 -5.95
CA ASP A 23 8.05 7.72 -4.70
C ASP A 23 6.98 6.63 -4.93
N GLY A 24 6.85 6.18 -6.17
CA GLY A 24 5.90 5.19 -6.65
C GLY A 24 6.19 3.79 -6.12
N TRP A 25 5.18 2.92 -6.21
CA TRP A 25 5.22 1.59 -5.61
C TRP A 25 6.31 0.67 -6.15
N LEU A 26 6.71 0.84 -7.41
CA LEU A 26 7.72 -0.03 -8.03
C LEU A 26 9.14 0.24 -7.52
N ASN A 27 9.36 1.37 -6.84
CA ASN A 27 10.65 1.70 -6.26
C ASN A 27 10.86 1.10 -4.86
N ILE A 28 9.86 0.44 -4.27
CA ILE A 28 10.02 -0.18 -2.95
C ILE A 28 10.97 -1.36 -3.05
N ILE A 29 12.08 -1.29 -2.33
CA ILE A 29 13.09 -2.35 -2.25
C ILE A 29 13.08 -3.07 -0.89
N GLY A 30 12.38 -2.55 0.11
CA GLY A 30 12.35 -3.15 1.44
C GLY A 30 11.25 -2.62 2.36
N ARG A 31 10.81 -3.49 3.26
CA ARG A 31 9.91 -3.20 4.38
C ARG A 31 10.37 -3.98 5.60
N TYR A 32 10.86 -3.29 6.61
CA TYR A 32 11.50 -3.89 7.77
C TYR A 32 10.77 -3.43 9.03
N PRO A 33 10.21 -4.33 9.84
CA PRO A 33 9.77 -3.99 11.20
C PRO A 33 10.92 -3.31 11.97
N LEU A 34 10.60 -2.31 12.78
CA LEU A 34 11.56 -1.67 13.66
C LEU A 34 11.35 -2.17 15.08
N GLU A 35 12.37 -2.84 15.60
CA GLU A 35 12.45 -3.20 17.02
C GLU A 35 12.88 -1.98 17.84
N GLY A 36 12.61 -2.02 19.16
CA GLY A 36 13.08 -0.98 20.07
C GLY A 36 14.61 -0.96 20.17
N GLY A 37 15.18 0.21 20.39
CA GLY A 37 16.63 0.40 20.49
C GLY A 37 17.25 1.00 19.23
N ASN A 38 18.54 0.72 19.01
CA ASN A 38 19.34 1.30 17.94
C ASN A 38 19.55 0.27 16.82
N VAL A 39 18.97 0.53 15.66
CA VAL A 39 19.00 -0.34 14.48
C VAL A 39 19.86 0.29 13.39
N SER A 40 20.95 -0.35 13.01
CA SER A 40 21.81 0.07 11.90
C SER A 40 21.20 -0.29 10.54
N VAL A 41 21.34 0.61 9.57
CA VAL A 41 20.76 0.48 8.22
C VAL A 41 21.85 0.73 7.18
N GLY A 42 21.93 -0.14 6.17
CA GLY A 42 22.82 0.03 5.03
C GLY A 42 22.95 -1.21 4.17
N ARG A 43 23.74 -1.14 3.10
CA ARG A 43 23.97 -2.28 2.20
C ARG A 43 24.99 -3.29 2.76
N ALA A 44 25.89 -2.87 3.64
CA ALA A 44 26.89 -3.78 4.20
C ALA A 44 26.23 -4.87 5.07
N GLU A 45 26.77 -6.09 5.01
CA GLU A 45 26.21 -7.29 5.67
C GLU A 45 26.24 -7.20 7.21
N ASN A 46 26.99 -6.26 7.78
CA ASN A 46 27.09 -6.05 9.22
C ASN A 46 26.07 -5.03 9.76
N ASN A 47 25.14 -4.54 8.94
CA ASN A 47 23.99 -3.76 9.43
C ASN A 47 22.89 -4.70 9.91
N ASP A 48 22.08 -4.25 10.86
CA ASP A 48 20.90 -4.97 11.33
C ASP A 48 19.83 -5.06 10.22
N ILE A 49 19.63 -3.96 9.48
CA ILE A 49 18.84 -3.93 8.25
C ILE A 49 19.78 -3.84 7.06
N VAL A 50 19.94 -4.98 6.37
CA VAL A 50 20.73 -5.08 5.15
C VAL A 50 19.87 -4.75 3.92
N LEU A 51 20.21 -3.65 3.25
CA LEU A 51 19.53 -3.17 2.04
C LEU A 51 20.11 -3.78 0.76
N SER A 52 19.26 -3.95 -0.25
CA SER A 52 19.68 -4.42 -1.58
C SER A 52 20.31 -3.34 -2.46
N ALA A 53 20.19 -2.06 -2.08
CA ALA A 53 20.74 -0.91 -2.78
C ALA A 53 21.05 0.25 -1.81
N GLY A 54 21.78 1.25 -2.29
CA GLY A 54 22.21 2.41 -1.51
C GLY A 54 23.61 2.31 -0.89
N PRO A 55 23.97 3.25 -0.01
CA PRO A 55 25.26 3.28 0.68
C PRO A 55 25.48 2.06 1.58
N ASP A 56 26.75 1.68 1.79
CA ASP A 56 27.12 0.59 2.71
C ASP A 56 26.68 0.88 4.16
N ARG A 57 26.69 2.17 4.55
CA ARG A 57 26.16 2.68 5.81
C ARG A 57 25.25 3.86 5.52
N VAL A 58 23.96 3.73 5.80
CA VAL A 58 22.97 4.82 5.69
C VAL A 58 22.90 5.59 7.01
N GLY A 59 22.88 4.89 8.13
CA GLY A 59 22.76 5.48 9.45
C GLY A 59 22.10 4.53 10.44
N HIS A 60 21.58 5.08 11.51
CA HIS A 60 20.89 4.37 12.57
C HIS A 60 19.46 4.89 12.74
N LEU A 61 18.52 4.00 13.03
CA LEU A 61 17.18 4.34 13.51
C LEU A 61 17.13 3.99 14.99
N VAL A 62 16.98 5.02 15.82
CA VAL A 62 16.89 4.88 17.27
C VAL A 62 15.42 5.02 17.67
N GLN A 63 14.84 3.93 18.17
CA GLN A 63 13.48 3.91 18.70
C GLN A 63 13.49 3.81 20.23
N ASP A 64 12.88 4.77 20.91
CA ASP A 64 12.75 4.76 22.38
C ASP A 64 11.59 3.87 22.86
N GLU A 65 11.45 3.74 24.19
CA GLU A 65 10.41 2.94 24.83
C GLU A 65 8.99 3.49 24.55
N GLU A 66 8.88 4.80 24.29
CA GLU A 66 7.65 5.48 23.86
C GLU A 66 7.36 5.35 22.36
N GLY A 67 8.22 4.66 21.61
CA GLY A 67 8.08 4.43 20.18
C GLY A 67 8.38 5.63 19.29
N GLN A 68 9.01 6.69 19.83
CA GLN A 68 9.55 7.79 19.02
C GLN A 68 10.77 7.31 18.27
N VAL A 69 10.95 7.79 17.04
CA VAL A 69 12.07 7.38 16.18
C VAL A 69 12.92 8.58 15.81
N THR A 70 14.23 8.44 15.98
CA THR A 70 15.24 9.40 15.49
C THR A 70 16.12 8.70 14.46
N PHE A 71 16.35 9.36 13.33
CA PHE A 71 17.34 8.93 12.34
C PHE A 71 18.67 9.63 12.59
N GLU A 72 19.75 8.86 12.73
CA GLU A 72 21.11 9.35 12.90
C GLU A 72 21.92 9.01 11.62
N PRO A 73 22.18 10.00 10.74
CA PRO A 73 22.88 9.77 9.48
C PRO A 73 24.32 9.30 9.67
N ALA A 74 24.78 8.34 8.85
CA ALA A 74 26.16 7.85 8.91
C ALA A 74 27.20 8.88 8.44
N ASP A 75 26.77 9.92 7.71
CA ASP A 75 27.63 10.99 7.19
C ASP A 75 27.93 12.09 8.23
N GLY A 76 27.40 11.97 9.45
CA GLY A 76 27.60 12.94 10.53
C GLY A 76 26.70 14.17 10.45
N SER A 77 25.73 14.21 9.54
CA SER A 77 24.68 15.24 9.52
C SER A 77 23.84 15.20 10.82
N GLU A 78 23.13 16.30 11.10
CA GLU A 78 22.32 16.41 12.31
C GLU A 78 21.27 15.28 12.40
N PRO A 79 21.10 14.66 13.59
CA PRO A 79 20.03 13.69 13.80
C PRO A 79 18.65 14.28 13.54
N LEU A 80 17.80 13.52 12.87
CA LEU A 80 16.44 13.91 12.51
C LEU A 80 15.43 13.17 13.39
N ARG A 81 14.78 13.90 14.29
CA ARG A 81 13.62 13.38 15.03
C ARG A 81 12.41 13.27 14.08
N LEU A 82 11.86 12.07 13.93
CA LEU A 82 10.79 11.79 12.99
C LEU A 82 9.42 12.09 13.64
N ALA A 83 8.66 13.00 13.03
CA ALA A 83 7.27 13.26 13.43
C ALA A 83 6.36 12.13 12.91
N LEU A 84 6.25 11.05 13.68
CA LEU A 84 5.45 9.89 13.30
C LEU A 84 3.97 10.26 13.10
N SER A 85 3.41 9.78 11.99
CA SER A 85 1.99 9.97 11.68
C SER A 85 1.47 8.78 10.90
N LYS A 86 0.31 8.26 11.33
CA LYS A 86 -0.36 7.14 10.67
C LYS A 86 -0.85 7.50 9.26
N SER A 87 -1.21 8.76 9.03
CA SER A 87 -1.76 9.24 7.76
C SER A 87 -0.72 9.90 6.86
N GLN A 88 0.35 10.46 7.45
CA GLN A 88 1.43 11.13 6.72
C GLN A 88 2.79 10.71 7.30
N PRO A 89 3.24 9.47 7.04
CA PRO A 89 4.51 8.98 7.53
C PRO A 89 5.66 9.94 7.19
N PRO A 90 6.56 10.25 8.14
CA PRO A 90 7.70 11.11 7.87
C PRO A 90 8.62 10.45 6.84
N ARG A 91 9.11 11.27 5.90
CA ARG A 91 10.00 10.84 4.83
C ARG A 91 11.34 11.56 4.94
N PHE A 92 12.42 10.86 4.64
CA PHE A 92 13.78 11.40 4.61
C PHE A 92 14.61 10.67 3.55
N THR A 93 15.79 11.20 3.23
CA THR A 93 16.61 10.69 2.13
C THR A 93 18.04 10.41 2.58
N SER A 94 18.67 9.46 1.92
CA SER A 94 20.11 9.19 2.01
C SER A 94 20.60 8.69 0.66
N GLY A 95 21.42 9.49 -0.02
CA GLY A 95 21.75 9.26 -1.42
C GLY A 95 20.50 9.19 -2.30
N HIS A 96 20.35 8.12 -3.09
CA HIS A 96 19.16 7.87 -3.91
C HIS A 96 18.03 7.13 -3.18
N LEU A 97 18.19 6.86 -1.88
CA LEU A 97 17.15 6.21 -1.09
C LEU A 97 16.14 7.24 -0.58
N LEU A 98 14.85 6.90 -0.72
CA LEU A 98 13.75 7.54 -0.01
C LEU A 98 13.27 6.58 1.08
N LEU A 99 13.40 7.00 2.32
CA LEU A 99 13.04 6.24 3.51
C LEU A 99 11.80 6.84 4.16
N GLU A 100 10.91 5.97 4.65
CA GLU A 100 9.70 6.37 5.37
C GLU A 100 9.54 5.48 6.60
N VAL A 101 9.31 6.06 7.78
CA VAL A 101 8.93 5.26 8.97
C VAL A 101 7.42 5.26 9.08
N MET A 102 6.82 4.09 8.90
CA MET A 102 5.37 3.92 9.02
C MET A 102 4.98 3.29 10.34
N THR A 103 3.79 3.59 10.83
CA THR A 103 3.18 2.91 11.97
C THR A 103 1.98 2.07 11.51
N ILE A 104 2.08 0.75 11.64
CA ILE A 104 1.04 -0.22 11.27
C ILE A 104 0.64 -0.96 12.55
N ASN A 105 -0.65 -0.95 12.91
CA ASN A 105 -1.16 -1.65 14.12
C ASN A 105 -0.42 -1.28 15.42
N GLY A 106 0.16 -0.08 15.50
CA GLY A 106 0.94 0.38 16.66
C GLY A 106 2.44 0.07 16.59
N GLU A 107 2.88 -0.71 15.61
CA GLU A 107 4.29 -1.05 15.39
C GLU A 107 4.89 -0.20 14.29
N ASN A 108 6.13 0.26 14.49
CA ASN A 108 6.85 1.01 13.47
C ASN A 108 7.57 0.07 12.49
N ALA A 109 7.67 0.50 11.23
CA ALA A 109 8.39 -0.20 10.19
C ALA A 109 9.06 0.79 9.23
N LEU A 110 10.31 0.49 8.86
CA LEU A 110 11.03 1.20 7.82
C LEU A 110 10.57 0.70 6.45
N ARG A 111 10.10 1.62 5.61
CA ARG A 111 9.92 1.41 4.17
C ARG A 111 11.05 2.08 3.43
N VAL A 112 11.69 1.33 2.54
CA VAL A 112 12.81 1.82 1.74
C VAL A 112 12.47 1.78 0.27
N ARG A 113 12.75 2.88 -0.41
CA ARG A 113 12.65 3.00 -1.86
C ARG A 113 13.99 3.39 -2.45
N ASP A 114 14.29 2.82 -3.61
CA ASP A 114 15.38 3.26 -4.46
C ASP A 114 14.82 4.10 -5.61
N THR A 115 15.10 5.40 -5.59
CA THR A 115 14.64 6.33 -6.62
C THR A 115 15.35 6.14 -7.97
N GLN A 116 16.43 5.35 -8.00
CA GLN A 116 17.17 4.93 -9.19
C GLN A 116 16.91 3.47 -9.59
N SER A 117 15.90 2.82 -8.97
CA SER A 117 15.51 1.46 -9.33
C SER A 117 15.20 1.34 -10.82
N ALA A 118 15.60 0.23 -11.44
CA ALA A 118 15.25 -0.10 -12.82
C ALA A 118 13.80 -0.60 -12.96
N ALA A 119 13.10 -0.88 -11.85
CA ALA A 119 11.76 -1.47 -11.87
C ALA A 119 10.68 -0.63 -12.60
N PRO A 120 10.62 0.71 -12.45
CA PRO A 120 9.71 1.53 -13.25
C PRO A 120 9.95 1.45 -14.75
N ALA A 121 11.22 1.45 -15.17
CA ALA A 121 11.59 1.37 -16.59
C ALA A 121 11.32 -0.03 -17.17
N ALA A 122 11.45 -1.07 -16.35
CA ALA A 122 11.12 -2.44 -16.72
C ALA A 122 9.60 -2.73 -16.71
N LEU A 123 8.75 -1.77 -16.30
CA LEU A 123 7.31 -1.97 -16.28
C LEU A 123 6.77 -2.11 -17.70
N GLY A 124 6.32 -3.33 -18.04
CA GLY A 124 5.57 -3.61 -19.27
C GLY A 124 4.13 -3.05 -19.23
N ALA A 125 3.30 -3.46 -20.19
CA ALA A 125 1.88 -3.11 -20.16
C ALA A 125 1.22 -3.64 -18.87
N LEU A 126 0.42 -2.81 -18.21
CA LEU A 126 -0.41 -3.26 -17.09
C LEU A 126 -1.47 -4.22 -17.65
N ARG A 127 -1.51 -5.45 -17.15
CA ARG A 127 -2.54 -6.41 -17.51
C ARG A 127 -3.89 -5.92 -17.00
N SER A 128 -4.86 -5.79 -17.89
CA SER A 128 -6.26 -5.49 -17.59
C SER A 128 -7.17 -6.30 -18.49
N PHE A 129 -8.42 -6.52 -18.06
CA PHE A 129 -9.46 -6.97 -18.98
C PHE A 129 -9.71 -5.89 -20.05
N PRO A 130 -10.27 -6.27 -21.22
CA PRO A 130 -10.79 -5.30 -22.18
C PRO A 130 -11.81 -4.37 -21.51
N PHE A 131 -11.88 -3.12 -21.97
CA PHE A 131 -12.91 -2.20 -21.50
C PHE A 131 -14.28 -2.75 -21.88
N ASP A 132 -15.14 -2.90 -20.87
CA ASP A 132 -16.53 -3.30 -21.04
C ASP A 132 -17.39 -2.39 -20.15
N PRO A 133 -18.14 -1.45 -20.74
CA PRO A 133 -18.94 -0.49 -19.98
C PRO A 133 -20.07 -1.14 -19.18
N SER A 134 -20.44 -2.40 -19.46
CA SER A 134 -21.44 -3.13 -18.67
C SER A 134 -20.97 -3.41 -17.24
N TRP A 135 -19.66 -3.31 -16.97
CA TRP A 135 -19.08 -3.41 -15.63
C TRP A 135 -19.07 -2.09 -14.85
N ARG A 136 -19.56 -0.98 -15.44
CA ARG A 136 -19.84 0.24 -14.69
C ARG A 136 -21.25 0.18 -14.10
N LEU A 137 -21.32 -0.23 -12.84
CA LEU A 137 -22.57 -0.50 -12.15
C LEU A 137 -22.95 0.67 -11.23
N THR A 138 -24.24 1.03 -11.24
CA THR A 138 -24.83 1.87 -10.19
C THR A 138 -25.30 0.97 -9.06
N ALA A 139 -24.89 1.29 -7.83
CA ALA A 139 -25.27 0.55 -6.64
C ALA A 139 -25.94 1.48 -5.62
N ASP A 140 -26.92 0.95 -4.90
CA ASP A 140 -27.50 1.61 -3.73
C ASP A 140 -26.49 1.54 -2.58
N TRP A 141 -26.15 2.70 -2.02
CA TRP A 141 -25.27 2.79 -0.87
C TRP A 141 -26.08 2.76 0.43
N VAL A 142 -26.06 1.61 1.09
CA VAL A 142 -26.96 1.30 2.22
C VAL A 142 -26.18 1.23 3.51
N ARG A 143 -26.58 2.03 4.50
CA ARG A 143 -26.09 1.91 5.88
C ARG A 143 -26.66 0.64 6.52
N LEU A 144 -25.82 -0.11 7.25
CA LEU A 144 -26.26 -1.27 8.00
C LEU A 144 -26.93 -0.86 9.31
N ASP A 145 -27.97 -1.60 9.72
CA ASP A 145 -28.67 -1.37 11.00
C ASP A 145 -27.73 -1.54 12.20
N GLN A 146 -26.78 -2.48 12.09
CA GLN A 146 -25.70 -2.68 13.03
C GLN A 146 -24.39 -2.86 12.27
N ALA A 147 -23.31 -2.33 12.84
CA ALA A 147 -21.99 -2.52 12.29
C ALA A 147 -21.64 -4.03 12.27
N HIS A 148 -21.12 -4.48 11.14
CA HIS A 148 -20.78 -5.87 10.92
C HIS A 148 -19.26 -6.04 11.08
N ARG A 149 -18.84 -6.75 12.14
CA ARG A 149 -17.44 -7.11 12.36
C ARG A 149 -17.06 -8.35 11.55
N LEU A 150 -15.99 -8.24 10.78
CA LEU A 150 -15.46 -9.30 9.92
C LEU A 150 -13.98 -9.50 10.25
N GLU A 151 -13.52 -10.75 10.18
CA GLU A 151 -12.09 -11.04 10.12
C GLU A 151 -11.68 -11.19 8.65
N ILE A 152 -10.64 -10.47 8.24
CA ILE A 152 -10.02 -10.62 6.92
C ILE A 152 -8.58 -11.08 7.12
N ASP A 153 -8.23 -12.18 6.44
CA ASP A 153 -6.85 -12.65 6.38
C ASP A 153 -6.01 -11.77 5.46
N THR A 154 -4.83 -11.37 5.92
CA THR A 154 -3.83 -10.73 5.07
C THR A 154 -3.00 -11.77 4.32
N SER A 155 -2.23 -11.35 3.31
CA SER A 155 -1.26 -12.23 2.63
C SER A 155 -0.15 -12.77 3.55
N ARG A 156 -0.08 -12.30 4.80
CA ARG A 156 0.83 -12.81 5.85
C ARG A 156 0.12 -13.70 6.88
N SER A 157 -1.12 -14.12 6.63
CA SER A 157 -1.95 -14.89 7.57
C SER A 157 -2.18 -14.18 8.92
N ILE A 158 -2.06 -12.85 8.94
CA ILE A 158 -2.45 -12.03 10.07
C ILE A 158 -3.93 -11.70 9.88
N ARG A 159 -4.75 -12.03 10.87
CA ARG A 159 -6.16 -11.66 10.93
C ARG A 159 -6.29 -10.18 11.26
N THR A 160 -7.00 -9.46 10.41
CA THR A 160 -7.36 -8.07 10.65
C THR A 160 -8.85 -8.00 10.89
N GLU A 161 -9.24 -7.50 12.06
CA GLU A 161 -10.65 -7.17 12.30
C GLU A 161 -11.00 -5.89 11.54
N VAL A 162 -12.09 -5.95 10.78
CA VAL A 162 -12.66 -4.78 10.12
C VAL A 162 -14.11 -4.62 10.53
N GLU A 163 -14.57 -3.37 10.58
CA GLU A 163 -15.94 -3.03 10.91
C GLU A 163 -16.62 -2.40 9.69
N ALA A 164 -17.50 -3.16 9.05
CA ALA A 164 -18.30 -2.65 7.94
C ALA A 164 -19.55 -1.96 8.49
N THR A 165 -19.78 -0.72 8.07
CA THR A 165 -20.97 0.06 8.45
C THR A 165 -21.94 0.29 7.29
N HIS A 166 -21.49 0.01 6.07
CA HIS A 166 -22.24 0.24 4.84
C HIS A 166 -21.97 -0.88 3.81
N LYS A 167 -22.91 -1.03 2.87
CA LYS A 167 -22.78 -1.93 1.72
C LYS A 167 -23.25 -1.26 0.44
N ALA A 168 -22.63 -1.64 -0.67
CA ALA A 168 -23.12 -1.36 -2.01
C ALA A 168 -24.02 -2.51 -2.47
N VAL A 169 -25.25 -2.21 -2.88
CA VAL A 169 -26.24 -3.20 -3.36
C VAL A 169 -26.54 -2.92 -4.83
N PHE A 170 -26.40 -3.93 -5.69
CA PHE A 170 -26.70 -3.79 -7.12
C PHE A 170 -27.25 -5.10 -7.71
N THR A 171 -27.76 -5.04 -8.93
CA THR A 171 -28.25 -6.21 -9.67
C THR A 171 -27.48 -6.37 -10.97
N ARG A 172 -27.09 -7.60 -11.29
CA ARG A 172 -26.45 -7.97 -12.56
C ARG A 172 -27.02 -9.31 -13.01
N ASP A 173 -27.44 -9.39 -14.27
CA ASP A 173 -28.02 -10.61 -14.87
C ASP A 173 -29.19 -11.20 -14.05
N GLY A 174 -30.04 -10.33 -13.48
CA GLY A 174 -31.16 -10.74 -12.64
C GLY A 174 -30.78 -11.22 -11.24
N GLN A 175 -29.48 -11.28 -10.92
CA GLN A 175 -28.99 -11.64 -9.59
C GLN A 175 -28.62 -10.38 -8.79
N ARG A 176 -29.07 -10.34 -7.54
CA ARG A 176 -28.72 -9.29 -6.58
C ARG A 176 -27.39 -9.59 -5.91
N PHE A 177 -26.54 -8.58 -5.82
CA PHE A 177 -25.22 -8.63 -5.19
C PHE A 177 -25.12 -7.58 -4.09
N GLU A 178 -24.32 -7.89 -3.07
CA GLU A 178 -23.99 -6.98 -1.97
C GLU A 178 -22.48 -7.00 -1.74
N LEU A 179 -21.84 -5.83 -1.72
CA LEU A 179 -20.43 -5.67 -1.34
C LEU A 179 -20.34 -4.87 -0.04
N LEU A 180 -19.77 -5.47 1.00
CA LEU A 180 -19.47 -4.79 2.25
C LEU A 180 -18.22 -3.92 2.04
N ALA A 181 -18.32 -2.64 2.42
CA ALA A 181 -17.14 -1.79 2.48
C ALA A 181 -16.37 -2.10 3.76
N THR A 182 -15.24 -2.77 3.57
CA THR A 182 -14.42 -3.32 4.67
C THR A 182 -13.29 -2.38 5.05
N HIS A 183 -12.92 -1.45 4.16
CA HIS A 183 -11.86 -0.49 4.36
C HIS A 183 -12.28 0.89 3.85
N GLY A 184 -11.44 1.89 4.10
CA GLY A 184 -11.69 3.27 3.69
C GLY A 184 -12.66 4.01 4.63
N SER A 185 -13.28 5.06 4.11
CA SER A 185 -14.30 5.84 4.82
C SER A 185 -15.65 5.74 4.10
N ALA A 186 -16.72 6.25 4.71
CA ALA A 186 -18.02 6.30 4.03
C ALA A 186 -18.00 7.11 2.73
N GLU A 187 -17.10 8.08 2.62
CA GLU A 187 -16.93 8.96 1.43
C GLU A 187 -15.93 8.38 0.42
N ARG A 188 -15.07 7.45 0.86
CA ARG A 188 -14.06 6.77 0.05
C ARG A 188 -14.04 5.29 0.42
N PRO A 189 -15.14 4.54 0.14
CA PRO A 189 -15.24 3.15 0.52
C PRO A 189 -14.25 2.32 -0.27
N GLN A 190 -13.76 1.25 0.36
CA GLN A 190 -12.94 0.24 -0.29
C GLN A 190 -13.55 -1.12 -0.09
N PHE A 191 -13.58 -1.89 -1.17
CA PHE A 191 -14.18 -3.22 -1.23
C PHE A 191 -13.09 -4.25 -1.47
N VAL A 192 -13.12 -5.30 -0.66
CA VAL A 192 -12.34 -6.52 -0.88
C VAL A 192 -13.33 -7.56 -1.37
N PHE A 193 -13.17 -8.03 -2.60
CA PHE A 193 -14.13 -8.95 -3.21
C PHE A 193 -13.43 -10.03 -4.02
N ARG A 194 -14.15 -11.12 -4.28
CA ARG A 194 -13.68 -12.22 -5.11
C ARG A 194 -14.82 -12.70 -6.01
N ASP A 195 -14.46 -13.13 -7.20
CA ASP A 195 -15.37 -13.64 -8.22
C ASP A 195 -14.75 -14.85 -8.94
N GLU A 196 -15.42 -15.33 -10.00
CA GLU A 196 -15.01 -16.52 -10.75
C GLU A 196 -13.64 -16.40 -11.40
N THR A 197 -13.21 -15.21 -11.80
CA THR A 197 -11.88 -14.99 -12.42
C THR A 197 -10.72 -15.34 -11.48
N ALA A 198 -10.94 -15.30 -10.16
CA ALA A 198 -9.95 -15.72 -9.17
C ALA A 198 -9.90 -17.26 -9.01
N ARG A 199 -10.92 -17.99 -9.45
CA ARG A 199 -10.91 -19.46 -9.49
C ARG A 199 -10.25 -19.99 -10.75
N THR A 200 -10.42 -19.30 -11.88
CA THR A 200 -9.78 -19.65 -13.15
C THR A 200 -8.30 -19.26 -13.20
N GLY A 201 -7.85 -18.38 -12.28
CA GLY A 201 -6.47 -17.89 -12.22
C GLY A 201 -6.20 -16.69 -13.13
N GLU A 202 -7.25 -16.09 -13.70
CA GLU A 202 -7.14 -14.88 -14.52
C GLU A 202 -6.80 -13.64 -13.67
N THR A 203 -7.28 -13.62 -12.42
CA THR A 203 -7.01 -12.56 -11.44
C THR A 203 -6.33 -13.12 -10.18
N TYR A 204 -5.89 -12.23 -9.29
CA TYR A 204 -5.24 -12.61 -8.04
C TYR A 204 -6.17 -13.50 -7.20
N ALA A 205 -5.68 -14.68 -6.83
CA ALA A 205 -6.51 -15.76 -6.28
C ALA A 205 -7.21 -15.40 -4.96
N ALA A 206 -6.60 -14.51 -4.15
CA ALA A 206 -7.17 -14.16 -2.85
C ALA A 206 -8.36 -13.20 -2.98
N ALA A 207 -8.18 -12.09 -3.70
CA ALA A 207 -9.19 -11.03 -3.84
C ALA A 207 -8.80 -10.01 -4.92
N ARG A 208 -9.75 -9.12 -5.22
CA ARG A 208 -9.55 -7.84 -5.91
C ARG A 208 -9.98 -6.70 -4.98
N PHE A 209 -9.47 -5.52 -5.27
CA PHE A 209 -9.71 -4.30 -4.51
C PHE A 209 -10.40 -3.28 -5.42
N LEU A 210 -11.46 -2.66 -4.92
CA LEU A 210 -12.17 -1.55 -5.56
C LEU A 210 -12.25 -0.38 -4.60
#